data_AF-A0A747BB71-F1
#
_entry.id   AF-A0A747BB71-F1
#
_cell.length_a   1.000
_cell.length_b   1.000
_cell.length_c   1.000
_cell.angle_alpha   90.00
_cell.angle_beta   90.00
_cell.angle_gamma   90.00
#
_symmetry.space_group_name_H-M   'P 1'
#
loop_
_entity.id
_entity.type
_entity.pdbx_description
1 polymer ?
#
loop_
_entity_poly.entity_id
_entity_poly.type
_entity_poly.pdbx_seq_one_letter_code
_entity_poly.pdbx_strand_id
1 'polypeptide(L)' 'MDDSLEIFEEWCADELGVSAYFIRQMRSKNILGVIEYKRVEINKRYRAWMAAVRAAGVKVKE' A
#
# COMPACT_ATOMS: atom_id res chain seq x y z
N MET A 1 -6.18 10.11 3.13
CA MET A 1 -4.96 9.26 3.01
C MET A 1 -5.23 7.87 3.57
N ASP A 2 -6.06 7.73 4.61
CA ASP A 2 -6.47 6.42 5.13
C ASP A 2 -7.27 5.58 4.14
N ASP A 3 -8.21 6.17 3.38
CA ASP A 3 -9.01 5.43 2.37
C ASP A 3 -8.15 4.72 1.32
N SER A 4 -7.05 5.37 0.91
CA SER A 4 -6.11 4.82 -0.07
C SER A 4 -5.37 3.59 0.48
N LEU A 5 -5.07 3.56 1.78
CA LEU A 5 -4.38 2.43 2.38
C LEU A 5 -5.31 1.24 2.57
N GLU A 6 -6.58 1.48 2.93
CA GLU A 6 -7.56 0.40 3.05
C GLU A 6 -7.78 -0.31 1.71
N ILE A 7 -7.89 0.43 0.60
CA ILE A 7 -8.01 -0.13 -0.75
C ILE A 7 -6.83 -1.06 -1.07
N PHE A 8 -5.60 -0.62 -0.79
CA PHE A 8 -4.41 -1.44 -1.00
C PHE A 8 -4.43 -2.70 -0.13
N GLU A 9 -4.83 -2.59 1.14
CA GLU A 9 -4.80 -3.69 2.09
C GLU A 9 -5.82 -4.78 1.75
N GLU A 10 -7.01 -4.39 1.31
CA GLU A 10 -8.03 -5.33 0.85
C GLU A 10 -7.57 -6.08 -0.40
N TRP A 11 -7.04 -5.35 -1.40
CA TRP A 11 -6.49 -5.96 -2.61
C TRP A 11 -5.32 -6.90 -2.30
N CYS A 12 -4.37 -6.47 -1.46
CA CYS A 12 -3.20 -7.28 -1.12
C CYS A 12 -3.58 -8.50 -0.26
N ALA A 13 -4.67 -8.42 0.50
CA ALA A 13 -5.19 -9.54 1.29
C ALA A 13 -5.76 -10.62 0.38
N ASP A 14 -6.55 -10.23 -0.62
CA ASP A 14 -7.13 -11.13 -1.63
C ASP A 14 -6.02 -11.87 -2.42
N GLU A 15 -5.04 -11.12 -2.95
CA GLU A 15 -3.90 -11.67 -3.71
C GLU A 15 -3.05 -12.67 -2.92
N LEU A 16 -3.01 -12.53 -1.59
CA LEU A 16 -2.22 -13.38 -0.70
C LEU A 16 -3.06 -14.48 -0.01
N GLY A 17 -4.38 -14.48 -0.20
CA GLY A 17 -5.28 -15.39 0.50
C GLY A 17 -5.26 -15.23 2.02
N VAL A 18 -5.04 -13.99 2.51
CA VAL A 18 -5.03 -13.66 3.94
C VAL A 18 -6.10 -12.61 4.26
N SER A 19 -6.28 -12.26 5.54
CA SER A 19 -7.22 -11.20 5.92
C SER A 19 -6.62 -9.79 5.77
N ALA A 20 -7.45 -8.80 5.42
CA ALA A 20 -7.04 -7.39 5.41
C ALA A 20 -6.53 -6.93 6.79
N TYR A 21 -7.10 -7.49 7.88
CA TYR A 21 -6.59 -7.27 9.23
C TYR A 21 -5.13 -7.70 9.39
N PHE A 22 -4.75 -8.86 8.84
CA PHE A 22 -3.36 -9.31 8.86
C PHE A 22 -2.43 -8.35 8.11
N ILE A 23 -2.85 -7.84 6.94
CA ILE A 23 -2.06 -6.85 6.20
C ILE A 23 -1.90 -5.56 7.02
N ARG A 24 -2.98 -5.07 7.65
CA ARG A 24 -2.97 -3.90 8.55
C ARG A 24 -2.00 -4.05 9.72
N GLN A 25 -1.94 -5.22 10.34
CA GLN A 25 -0.99 -5.50 11.43
C GLN A 25 0.48 -5.41 10.99
N MET A 26 0.74 -5.60 9.69
CA MET A 26 2.06 -5.44 9.09
C MET A 26 2.39 -3.98 8.75
N ARG A 27 1.40 -3.07 8.77
CA ARG A 27 1.59 -1.64 8.54
C ARG A 27 2.47 -1.06 9.65
N SER A 28 3.47 -0.29 9.24
CA SER A 28 4.39 0.42 10.11
C SER A 28 4.65 1.81 9.55
N LYS A 29 5.19 2.68 10.39
CA LYS A 29 5.60 4.03 10.00
C LYS A 29 7.05 4.20 10.42
N ASN A 30 7.92 4.53 9.48
CA ASN A 30 9.32 4.78 9.81
C ASN A 30 9.52 6.16 10.45
N ILE A 31 10.77 6.42 10.85
CA ILE A 31 11.20 7.68 11.47
C ILE A 31 10.90 8.92 10.61
N LEU A 32 10.76 8.77 9.28
CA LEU A 32 10.42 9.85 8.35
C LEU A 32 8.92 10.02 8.17
N GLY A 33 8.12 9.25 8.91
CA GLY A 33 6.67 9.28 8.82
C GLY A 33 6.09 8.57 7.59
N VAL A 34 6.90 7.82 6.84
CA VAL A 34 6.46 7.11 5.62
C VAL A 34 5.88 5.75 6.02
N ILE A 35 4.74 5.41 5.40
CA ILE A 35 4.12 4.10 5.57
C ILE A 35 4.96 3.03 4.87
N GLU A 36 5.23 1.95 5.59
CA GLU A 36 5.90 0.76 5.09
C GLU A 36 5.27 -0.49 5.70
N TYR A 37 5.45 -1.63 5.04
CA TYR A 37 4.98 -2.91 5.56
C TYR A 37 6.15 -3.77 6.02
N LYS A 38 6.03 -4.39 7.21
CA LYS A 38 7.08 -5.21 7.83
C LYS A 38 7.50 -6.40 6.96
N ARG A 39 6.55 -7.01 6.24
CA ARG A 39 6.85 -8.08 5.29
C ARG A 39 7.32 -7.47 3.97
N VAL A 40 8.53 -7.86 3.54
CA VAL A 40 9.15 -7.42 2.29
C VAL A 40 8.22 -7.59 1.10
N GLU A 41 7.49 -8.69 1.03
CA GLU A 41 6.57 -8.99 -0.08
C GLU A 41 5.38 -8.02 -0.16
N ILE A 42 4.78 -7.69 0.99
CA ILE A 42 3.69 -6.71 1.08
C ILE A 42 4.23 -5.31 0.76
N ASN A 43 5.42 -4.99 1.28
CA ASN A 43 6.03 -3.69 1.04
C ASN A 43 6.38 -3.46 -0.44
N LYS A 44 6.85 -4.49 -1.15
CA LYS A 44 7.08 -4.42 -2.60
C LYS A 44 5.78 -4.11 -3.36
N ARG A 45 4.70 -4.83 -3.04
CA ARG A 45 3.37 -4.59 -3.63
C ARG A 45 2.86 -3.18 -3.34
N TYR A 46 2.98 -2.73 -2.10
CA TYR A 46 2.58 -1.37 -1.69
C TYR A 46 3.31 -0.29 -2.50
N ARG A 47 4.63 -0.44 -2.68
CA ARG A 47 5.42 0.52 -3.46
C ARG A 47 5.02 0.54 -4.94
N ALA A 48 4.73 -0.63 -5.54
CA ALA A 48 4.25 -0.72 -6.91
C ALA A 48 2.86 -0.07 -7.07
N TRP A 49 1.94 -0.37 -6.15
CA TRP A 49 0.61 0.23 -6.12
C TRP A 49 0.68 1.76 -5.94
N MET A 50 1.49 2.26 -5.00
CA MET A 50 1.72 3.70 -4.82
C MET A 50 2.30 4.37 -6.06
N ALA A 51 3.22 3.71 -6.78
CA ALA A 51 3.77 4.24 -8.02
C ALA A 51 2.68 4.34 -9.11
N ALA A 52 1.83 3.32 -9.25
CA ALA A 52 0.71 3.34 -10.17
C ALA A 52 -0.32 4.42 -9.82
N VAL A 53 -0.69 4.57 -8.55
CA VAL A 53 -1.59 5.62 -8.07
C VAL A 53 -1.02 7.01 -8.34
N ARG A 54 0.28 7.22 -8.10
CA ARG A 54 0.95 8.48 -8.43
C ARG A 54 0.96 8.74 -9.94
N ALA A 55 1.24 7.73 -10.75
CA ALA A 55 1.20 7.85 -12.21
C ALA A 55 -0.22 8.19 -12.71
N ALA A 56 -1.25 7.57 -12.16
CA ALA A 56 -2.65 7.84 -12.51
C ALA A 56 -3.14 9.21 -12.01
N GLY A 57 -2.60 9.71 -10.89
CA GLY A 57 -2.93 11.01 -10.30
C GLY A 57 -2.18 12.20 -10.92
N VAL A 58 -1.09 11.96 -11.67
CA VAL A 58 -0.46 12.99 -12.51
C VAL A 58 -1.34 13.16 -13.74
N LYS A 59 -2.28 14.11 -13.67
CA LYS A 59 -2.77 14.76 -14.89
C LYS A 59 -1.55 15.44 -15.52
N VAL A 60 -0.98 14.78 -16.52
CA VAL A 60 -0.12 15.44 -17.50
C VAL A 60 -0.99 16.52 -18.12
N LYS A 61 -0.85 17.76 -17.65
CA LYS A 61 -1.23 18.92 -18.45
C LYS A 61 -0.06 19.15 -19.40
N GLU A 62 -0.36 19.00 -20.69
CA GLU A 62 0.41 19.52 -21.82
C GLU A 62 0.78 21.00 -21.63
#